data_AF-A0A3D1CGW7-F1
#
_entry.id   AF-A0A3D1CGW7-F1
#
_cell.length_a   1.000
_cell.length_b   1.000
_cell.length_c   1.000
_cell.angle_alpha   90.00
_cell.angle_beta   90.00
_cell.angle_gamma   90.00
#
_symmetry.space_group_name_H-M   'P 1'
#
loop_
_entity.id
_entity.type
_entity.pdbx_description
1 polymer ?
#
loop_
_entity_poly.entity_id
_entity_poly.type
_entity_poly.pdbx_seq_one_letter_code
_entity_poly.pdbx_strand_id
1 'polypeptide(L)' 'MLMPEIDALLGLSFCMYFFDNKQHKLPHLHVKYGSFELIVAIESGECLEGYLPNKQRKRAEKHIAEH' A
#
# COMPACT_ATOMS: atom_id res chain seq x y z
N MET A 1 5.78 15.68 -2.92
CA MET A 1 4.39 15.76 -2.42
C MET A 1 4.28 14.88 -1.19
N LEU A 2 3.56 15.32 -0.16
CA LEU A 2 3.43 14.56 1.09
C LEU A 2 2.43 13.43 0.86
N MET A 3 2.88 12.19 1.05
CA MET A 3 2.01 11.03 1.27
C MET A 3 1.63 11.04 2.74
N PRO A 4 0.40 11.39 3.13
CA PRO A 4 -0.01 11.17 4.49
C PRO A 4 0.01 9.66 4.77
N GLU A 5 0.76 9.26 5.80
CA GLU A 5 0.63 7.94 6.40
C GLU A 5 -0.71 7.92 7.15
N ILE A 6 -1.54 6.95 6.79
CA ILE A 6 -2.86 6.75 7.40
C ILE A 6 -2.86 5.63 8.42
N ASP A 7 -1.89 4.71 8.33
CA ASP A 7 -1.72 3.58 9.24
C ASP A 7 -0.28 3.05 9.20
N ALA A 8 0.12 2.32 10.26
CA ALA A 8 1.44 1.70 10.37
C ALA A 8 1.38 0.37 11.15
N LEU A 9 2.08 -0.65 10.64
CA LEU A 9 2.16 -1.97 11.27
C LEU A 9 3.56 -2.60 11.16
N LEU A 10 4.25 -2.80 12.29
CA LEU A 10 5.50 -3.59 12.35
C LEU A 10 6.57 -3.14 11.31
N GLY A 11 6.67 -1.83 11.07
CA GLY A 11 7.56 -1.22 10.09
C GLY A 11 6.98 -1.09 8.67
N LEU A 12 5.76 -1.55 8.44
CA LEU A 12 4.95 -1.20 7.27
C LEU A 12 4.33 0.18 7.49
N SER A 13 4.41 1.02 6.46
CA SER A 13 3.74 2.32 6.39
C SER A 13 2.69 2.25 5.29
N PHE A 14 1.44 2.57 5.64
CA PHE A 14 0.31 2.58 4.72
C PHE A 14 -0.07 4.02 4.42
N CYS A 15 0.00 4.39 3.16
CA CYS A 15 -0.24 5.75 2.70
C CYS A 15 -1.29 5.77 1.60
N MET A 16 -2.14 6.79 1.61
CA MET A 16 -3.05 7.07 0.50
C MET A 16 -2.65 8.37 -0.18
N TYR A 17 -2.58 8.33 -1.51
CA TYR A 17 -2.48 9.54 -2.32
C TYR A 17 -3.87 9.91 -2.85
N PHE A 18 -4.37 11.06 -2.41
CA PHE A 18 -5.65 11.59 -2.86
C PHE A 18 -5.60 12.15 -4.31
N PHE A 19 -4.41 12.42 -4.84
CA PHE A 19 -4.21 13.15 -6.10
C PHE A 19 -3.42 12.37 -7.17
N ASP A 20 -3.30 11.04 -7.07
CA ASP A 20 -2.73 10.27 -8.18
C ASP A 20 -3.77 10.05 -9.29
N ASN A 21 -3.99 11.10 -10.08
CA ASN A 21 -4.89 11.07 -11.22
C ASN A 21 -4.18 10.61 -12.52
N LYS A 22 -2.92 10.12 -12.44
CA LYS A 22 -2.09 9.87 -13.64
C LYS A 22 -1.65 8.42 -13.82
N GLN A 23 -1.46 7.62 -12.78
CA GLN A 23 -0.89 6.27 -12.93
C GLN A 23 -1.93 5.15 -12.82
N HIS A 24 -2.72 5.14 -11.76
CA HIS A 24 -3.81 4.17 -11.57
C HIS A 24 -5.10 4.96 -11.37
N LYS A 25 -5.98 5.00 -12.37
CA LYS A 25 -7.25 5.77 -12.36
C LYS A 25 -8.29 5.23 -11.36
N LEU A 26 -7.85 4.53 -10.31
CA LEU A 26 -8.64 3.90 -9.27
C LEU A 26 -8.01 4.16 -7.89
N PRO A 27 -8.82 4.16 -6.81
CA PRO A 27 -8.31 4.29 -5.44
C PRO A 27 -7.31 3.18 -5.10
N HIS A 28 -6.12 3.55 -4.65
CA HIS A 28 -5.05 2.62 -4.31
C HIS A 28 -4.29 3.03 -3.04
N LEU A 29 -3.68 2.03 -2.41
CA LEU A 29 -2.91 2.12 -1.18
C LEU A 29 -1.44 1.86 -1.48
N HIS A 30 -0.57 2.73 -0.99
CA HIS A 30 0.87 2.52 -1.02
C HIS A 30 1.32 1.90 0.29
N VAL A 31 1.95 0.73 0.21
CA VAL A 31 2.50 0.01 1.36
C VAL A 31 4.02 0.02 1.26
N LYS A 32 4.68 0.68 2.21
CA LYS A 32 6.14 0.85 2.23
C LYS A 32 6.80 0.03 3.33
N TYR A 33 7.96 -0.52 3.03
CA TYR A 33 8.86 -1.17 3.99
C TYR A 33 10.31 -0.87 3.66
N GLY A 34 10.93 0.06 4.38
CA GLY A 34 12.28 0.53 4.05
C GLY A 34 12.33 1.10 2.64
N SER A 35 13.12 0.49 1.74
CA SER A 35 13.23 0.86 0.33
C SER A 35 12.23 0.14 -0.58
N PHE A 36 11.38 -0.73 -0.05
CA PHE A 36 10.39 -1.49 -0.80
C PHE A 36 9.03 -0.80 -0.77
N GLU A 37 8.28 -0.90 -1.86
CA GLU A 37 6.93 -0.34 -2.00
C GLU A 37 6.05 -1.28 -2.82
N LEU A 38 4.81 -1.48 -2.36
CA LEU A 38 3.76 -2.23 -3.03
C LEU A 38 2.50 -1.37 -3.12
N ILE A 39 1.91 -1.29 -4.31
CA ILE A 39 0.68 -0.57 -4.58
C ILE A 39 -0.45 -1.59 -4.66
N VAL A 40 -1.51 -1.37 -3.89
CA VAL A 40 -2.65 -2.28 -3.76
C VAL A 40 -3.93 -1.53 -4.10
N ALA A 41 -4.79 -2.09 -4.94
CA ALA A 41 -6.11 -1.53 -5.22
C ALA A 41 -6.99 -1.64 -3.97
N ILE A 42 -7.63 -0.54 -3.56
CA ILE A 42 -8.45 -0.54 -2.34
C ILE A 42 -9.71 -1.40 -2.52
N GLU A 43 -10.34 -1.33 -3.69
CA GLU A 43 -11.61 -2.05 -3.93
C GLU A 43 -11.42 -3.58 -4.06
N SER A 44 -10.37 -4.03 -4.76
CA SER A 44 -10.15 -5.46 -5.02
C SER A 44 -9.14 -6.12 -4.09
N GLY A 45 -8.29 -5.34 -3.41
CA GLY A 45 -7.13 -5.86 -2.67
C GLY A 45 -6.02 -6.40 -3.58
N GLU A 46 -6.13 -6.24 -4.90
CA GLU A 46 -5.15 -6.74 -5.85
C GLU A 46 -3.86 -5.91 -5.81
N CYS A 47 -2.72 -6.60 -5.92
CA CYS A 47 -1.43 -5.96 -6.10
C CYS A 47 -1.34 -5.37 -7.52
N LEU A 48 -1.29 -4.05 -7.62
CA LEU A 48 -1.18 -3.34 -8.90
C LEU A 48 0.26 -3.29 -9.39
N GLU A 49 1.19 -2.88 -8.53
CA GLU A 49 2.59 -2.67 -8.88
C GLU A 49 3.50 -2.78 -7.65
N GLY A 50 4.78 -3.06 -7.88
CA GLY A 50 5.79 -3.04 -6.83
C GLY A 50 5.97 -4.36 -6.12
N TYR A 51 6.73 -4.32 -5.05
CA TYR A 51 7.20 -5.50 -4.33
C TYR A 51 7.40 -5.18 -2.85
N LEU A 52 7.00 -6.15 -2.03
CA LEU A 52 7.42 -6.25 -0.64
C LEU A 52 8.08 -7.62 -0.43
N PRO A 53 9.09 -7.72 0.45
CA PRO A 53 9.62 -9.02 0.83
C PRO A 53 8.50 -9.92 1.38
N ASN A 54 8.55 -11.23 1.09
CA ASN A 54 7.43 -12.16 1.29
C ASN A 54 6.79 -12.11 2.69
N LYS A 55 7.60 -11.93 3.75
CA LYS A 55 7.10 -11.86 5.13
C LYS A 55 6.29 -10.59 5.37
N GLN A 56 6.73 -9.47 4.81
CA GLN A 56 6.11 -8.16 4.91
C GLN A 56 4.87 -8.07 4.02
N ARG A 57 4.94 -8.62 2.80
CA ARG A 57 3.76 -8.75 1.91
C ARG A 57 2.62 -9.48 2.61
N LYS A 58 2.87 -10.68 3.15
CA LYS A 58 1.84 -11.46 3.86
C LYS A 58 1.24 -10.71 5.06
N ARG A 59 2.04 -9.92 5.77
CA ARG A 59 1.57 -9.08 6.89
C ARG A 59 0.69 -7.94 6.40
N ALA A 60 1.12 -7.25 5.34
CA ALA A 60 0.35 -6.18 4.72
C ALA A 60 -1.00 -6.69 4.19
N GLU A 61 -0.99 -7.77 3.41
CA GLU A 61 -2.22 -8.39 2.86
C GLU A 61 -3.19 -8.79 3.96
N LYS A 62 -2.69 -9.43 5.03
CA LYS A 62 -3.52 -9.80 6.18
C LYS A 62 -4.12 -8.56 6.87
N HIS A 63 -3.31 -7.54 7.12
CA HIS A 63 -3.74 -6.31 7.79
C HIS A 63 -4.80 -5.56 6.98
N ILE A 64 -4.60 -5.48 5.66
CA ILE A 64 -5.56 -4.89 4.72
C ILE A 64 -6.86 -5.69 4.73
N ALA A 65 -6.82 -7.02 4.77
CA ALA A 65 -8.03 -7.85 4.80
C ALA A 65 -8.82 -7.81 6.13
N GLU A 66 -8.19 -7.32 7.21
CA GLU A 66 -8.83 -7.18 8.52
C GLU A 66 -9.54 -5.83 8.72
N HIS A 67 -9.42 -4.90 7.75
CA HIS A 67 -9.99 -3.54 7.79
C HIS A 67 -10.83 -3.25 6.53
#